data_AF-A0A5C5CDF5-F1
#
_entry.id   AF-A0A5C5CDF5-F1
#
_cell.length_a   1.000
_cell.length_b   1.000
_cell.length_c   1.000
_cell.angle_alpha   90.00
_cell.angle_beta   90.00
_cell.angle_gamma   90.00
#
_symmetry.space_group_name_H-M   'P 1'
#
loop_
_entity.id
_entity.type
_entity.pdbx_description
1 polymer ?
#
loop_
_entity_poly.entity_id
_entity_poly.type
_entity_poly.pdbx_seq_one_letter_code
_entity_poly.pdbx_strand_id
1 'polypeptide(L)'
;MMLALGMFVFQLQTLPYQSLQRDVDYRWPSNSRVGQRPAMQFLGVNEEKIVLSGSLLPEITGGKMSLLALNLMADEGRAWPLLDGSGTIYGMFVINSVSETYTEFFADGAAMKIDFTVSLTRVDESLTAMFGDIQKQADSLVGNVQSNIGGLF
;
A
#
# COMPACT_ATOMS: atom_id res chain seq x y z
N MET A 1 10.67 12.28 0.91
CA MET A 1 9.65 11.27 0.57
C MET A 1 10.11 9.95 1.14
N MET A 2 9.25 9.22 1.84
CA MET A 2 9.60 7.93 2.45
C MET A 2 9.06 6.77 1.63
N LEU A 3 7.79 6.83 1.24
CA LEU A 3 7.14 5.82 0.41
C LEU A 3 6.07 6.51 -0.44
N ALA A 4 5.74 5.95 -1.60
CA ALA A 4 4.62 6.37 -2.43
C ALA A 4 3.76 5.16 -2.78
N LEU A 5 2.45 5.28 -2.54
CA LEU A 5 1.42 4.31 -2.94
C LEU A 5 0.54 5.02 -3.98
N GLY A 6 0.78 4.75 -5.25
CA GLY A 6 0.14 5.48 -6.34
C GLY A 6 0.45 6.98 -6.27
N MET A 7 -0.60 7.79 -6.13
CA MET A 7 -0.49 9.24 -5.99
C MET A 7 -0.30 9.70 -4.54
N PHE A 8 -0.41 8.79 -3.57
CA PHE A 8 -0.29 9.12 -2.16
C PHE A 8 1.15 8.96 -1.67
N VAL A 9 1.69 10.05 -1.14
CA VAL A 9 3.07 10.12 -0.69
C VAL A 9 3.11 10.12 0.84
N PHE A 10 3.77 9.11 1.41
CA PHE A 10 4.12 9.05 2.82
C PHE A 10 5.34 9.94 3.06
N GLN A 11 5.13 11.02 3.80
CA GLN A 11 6.14 11.98 4.19
C GLN A 11 5.81 12.58 5.56
N LEU A 12 6.75 13.30 6.16
CA LEU A 12 6.59 13.91 7.49
C LEU A 12 5.37 14.84 7.60
N GLN A 13 4.96 15.48 6.51
CA GLN A 13 3.81 16.39 6.47
C GLN A 13 2.46 15.69 6.22
N THR A 14 2.45 14.42 5.85
CA THR A 14 1.22 13.67 5.54
C THR A 14 1.02 12.57 6.58
N LEU A 15 1.65 11.42 6.33
CA LEU A 15 1.45 10.20 7.07
C LEU A 15 2.81 9.51 7.26
N PRO A 16 3.63 9.98 8.21
CA PRO A 16 4.91 9.36 8.45
C PRO A 16 4.78 8.02 9.17
N TYR A 17 5.24 6.94 8.55
CA TYR A 17 5.40 5.65 9.21
C TYR A 17 6.75 5.59 9.94
N GLN A 18 6.78 4.96 11.11
CA GLN A 18 7.99 4.74 11.91
C GLN A 18 8.55 3.33 11.70
N SER A 19 7.71 2.37 11.31
CA SER A 19 8.11 1.00 11.03
C SER A 19 7.54 0.53 9.69
N LEU A 20 8.37 -0.16 8.92
CA LEU A 20 8.00 -0.90 7.72
C LEU A 20 8.44 -2.35 7.91
N GLN A 21 7.46 -3.25 7.96
CA GLN A 21 7.68 -4.69 7.96
C GLN A 21 7.28 -5.25 6.60
N ARG A 22 8.16 -6.05 5.99
CA ARG A 22 7.91 -6.71 4.70
C ARG A 22 8.10 -8.21 4.86
N ASP A 23 7.02 -8.94 4.67
CA ASP A 23 6.98 -10.40 4.73
C ASP A 23 6.76 -10.95 3.33
N VAL A 24 7.65 -11.85 2.89
CA VAL A 24 7.57 -12.51 1.58
C VAL A 24 7.59 -14.00 1.80
N ASP A 25 6.47 -14.65 1.46
CA ASP A 25 6.32 -16.08 1.61
C ASP A 25 6.80 -16.81 0.34
N TYR A 26 7.50 -17.92 0.53
CA TYR A 26 8.02 -18.75 -0.56
C TYR A 26 7.51 -20.18 -0.44
N ARG A 27 7.04 -20.77 -1.55
CA ARG A 27 6.45 -22.12 -1.54
C ARG A 27 7.52 -23.18 -1.74
N TRP A 28 7.70 -24.00 -0.69
CA TRP A 28 8.62 -25.14 -0.66
C TRP A 28 7.91 -26.40 -0.16
N PRO A 29 6.98 -27.01 -0.92
CA PRO A 29 6.42 -28.31 -0.56
C PRO A 29 7.51 -29.37 -0.41
N SER A 30 7.37 -30.17 0.65
CA SER A 30 8.26 -31.29 0.93
C SER A 30 7.62 -32.62 0.51
N ASN A 31 8.42 -33.50 -0.07
CA ASN A 31 8.02 -34.85 -0.45
C ASN A 31 8.87 -35.87 0.31
N SER A 32 8.20 -36.66 1.16
CA SER A 32 8.83 -37.66 2.01
C SER A 32 9.42 -38.81 1.19
N ARG A 33 10.62 -39.26 1.57
CA ARG A 33 11.32 -40.38 0.93
C ARG A 33 11.71 -41.39 1.99
N VAL A 34 11.47 -42.68 1.74
CA VAL A 34 11.80 -43.74 2.70
C VAL A 34 13.32 -43.79 2.91
N GLY A 35 13.76 -43.68 4.18
CA GLY A 35 15.17 -43.76 4.56
C GLY A 35 16.04 -42.57 4.13
N GLN A 36 15.47 -41.49 3.59
CA GLN A 36 16.20 -40.29 3.16
C GLN A 36 15.54 -39.02 3.69
N ARG A 37 16.26 -37.89 3.61
CA ARG A 37 15.67 -36.57 3.89
C ARG A 37 14.59 -36.25 2.84
N PRO A 38 13.49 -35.59 3.24
CA PRO A 38 12.46 -35.14 2.30
C PRO A 38 13.06 -34.25 1.20
N ALA A 39 12.64 -34.48 -0.05
CA ALA A 39 12.99 -33.58 -1.14
C ALA A 39 12.09 -32.34 -1.08
N MET A 40 12.66 -31.15 -1.24
CA MET A 40 11.88 -29.91 -1.31
C MET A 40 11.93 -29.35 -2.73
N GLN A 41 10.79 -28.90 -3.24
CA GLN A 41 10.69 -28.29 -4.57
C GLN A 41 10.28 -26.83 -4.43
N PHE A 42 11.00 -25.93 -5.09
CA PHE A 42 10.62 -24.51 -5.14
C PHE A 42 9.50 -24.30 -6.17
N LEU A 43 8.34 -23.86 -5.71
CA LEU A 43 7.18 -23.55 -6.57
C LEU A 43 6.99 -22.03 -6.81
N GLY A 44 7.92 -21.20 -6.32
CA GLY A 44 7.89 -19.76 -6.48
C GLY A 44 7.42 -19.00 -5.23
N VAL A 45 7.28 -17.70 -5.42
CA VAL A 45 6.78 -16.76 -4.41
C VAL A 45 5.28 -17.01 -4.19
N ASN A 46 4.83 -16.87 -2.94
CA ASN A 46 3.43 -16.95 -2.55
C ASN A 46 2.87 -15.53 -2.40
N GLU A 47 2.66 -15.09 -1.17
CA GLU A 47 2.11 -13.80 -0.82
C GLU A 47 3.23 -12.88 -0.35
N GLU A 48 3.13 -11.60 -0.71
CA GLU A 48 4.01 -10.56 -0.20
C GLU A 48 3.14 -9.52 0.53
N LYS A 49 3.45 -9.31 1.81
CA LYS A 49 2.76 -8.38 2.70
C LYS A 49 3.71 -7.29 3.14
N ILE A 50 3.21 -6.06 3.15
CA ILE A 50 3.90 -4.92 3.73
C ILE A 50 2.99 -4.31 4.79
N VAL A 51 3.51 -4.17 6.01
CA VAL A 51 2.82 -3.52 7.11
C VAL A 51 3.56 -2.24 7.45
N LEU A 52 2.85 -1.13 7.35
CA LEU A 52 3.32 0.20 7.72
C LEU A 52 2.66 0.58 9.03
N SER A 53 3.46 0.86 10.05
CA SER A 53 2.95 1.30 11.35
C SER A 53 3.52 2.64 11.73
N GLY A 54 2.67 3.47 12.31
CA GLY A 54 3.12 4.72 12.83
C GLY A 54 2.17 5.45 13.75
N SER A 55 2.63 6.61 14.23
CA SER A 55 1.90 7.47 15.15
C SER A 55 1.83 8.89 14.61
N LEU A 56 0.64 9.48 14.65
CA LEU A 56 0.34 10.84 14.26
C LEU A 56 -0.09 11.64 15.49
N LEU A 57 0.39 12.88 15.57
CA LEU A 57 -0.09 13.86 16.55
C LEU A 57 -0.82 14.96 15.77
N PRO A 58 -2.17 14.90 15.64
CA PRO A 58 -2.91 15.72 14.69
C PRO A 58 -2.76 17.22 14.88
N GLU A 59 -2.56 17.72 16.10
CA GLU A 59 -2.33 19.15 16.35
C GLU A 59 -0.97 19.65 15.86
N ILE A 60 0.05 18.78 15.84
CA ILE A 60 1.43 19.17 15.50
C ILE A 60 1.74 18.81 14.05
N THR A 61 1.39 17.60 13.63
CA THR A 61 1.76 17.03 12.33
C THR A 61 0.65 17.18 11.28
N GLY A 62 -0.59 17.44 11.71
CA GLY A 62 -1.74 17.26 10.83
C GLY A 62 -1.98 15.77 10.52
N GLY A 63 -2.61 15.46 9.40
CA GLY A 63 -2.67 14.08 8.88
C GLY A 63 -4.01 13.35 9.02
N LYS A 64 -5.01 13.88 9.75
CA LYS A 64 -6.38 13.31 9.75
C LYS A 64 -6.98 13.24 8.34
N MET A 65 -6.79 14.30 7.54
CA MET A 65 -7.23 14.31 6.13
C MET A 65 -6.44 13.33 5.27
N SER A 66 -5.18 13.06 5.61
CA SER A 66 -4.34 12.09 4.91
C SER A 66 -4.79 10.66 5.19
N LEU A 67 -5.19 10.35 6.42
CA LEU A 67 -5.84 9.07 6.76
C LEU A 67 -7.16 8.89 6.00
N LEU A 68 -7.99 9.94 5.94
CA LEU A 68 -9.24 9.90 5.17
C LEU A 68 -8.98 9.67 3.68
N ALA A 69 -7.97 10.32 3.10
CA ALA A 69 -7.57 10.07 1.71
C ALA A 69 -7.11 8.62 1.49
N LEU A 70 -6.36 8.05 2.45
CA LEU A 70 -5.93 6.66 2.40
C LEU A 70 -7.11 5.68 2.47
N ASN A 71 -8.09 5.96 3.32
CA ASN A 71 -9.33 5.19 3.38
C ASN A 71 -10.12 5.28 2.06
N LEU A 72 -10.24 6.47 1.46
CA LEU A 72 -10.88 6.61 0.13
C LEU A 72 -10.16 5.83 -0.96
N MET A 73 -8.82 5.82 -0.97
CA MET A 73 -8.05 4.99 -1.92
C MET A 73 -8.22 3.49 -1.68
N ALA A 74 -8.43 3.08 -0.43
CA ALA A 74 -8.76 1.69 -0.11
C ALA A 74 -10.16 1.33 -0.62
N ASP A 75 -11.14 2.24 -0.46
CA ASP A 75 -12.51 2.08 -0.94
C ASP A 75 -12.61 1.99 -2.47
N GLU A 76 -11.66 2.58 -3.22
CA GLU A 76 -11.59 2.40 -4.67
C GLU A 76 -11.31 0.94 -5.09
N GLY A 77 -10.74 0.12 -4.21
CA GLY A 77 -10.48 -1.30 -4.45
C GLY A 77 -9.47 -1.55 -5.59
N ARG A 78 -8.65 -0.55 -5.92
CA ARG A 78 -7.65 -0.64 -7.00
C ARG A 78 -6.28 -1.03 -6.47
N ALA A 79 -5.50 -1.69 -7.31
CA ALA A 79 -4.09 -1.93 -7.05
C ALA A 79 -3.28 -0.67 -7.42
N TRP A 80 -2.37 -0.27 -6.53
CA TRP A 80 -1.56 0.92 -6.67
C TRP A 80 -0.08 0.56 -6.72
N PRO A 81 0.72 1.24 -7.57
CA PRO A 81 2.16 1.00 -7.58
C PRO A 81 2.77 1.48 -6.26
N LEU A 82 3.61 0.65 -5.65
CA LEU A 82 4.31 0.96 -4.42
C LEU A 82 5.79 1.22 -4.70
N LEU A 83 6.27 2.39 -4.29
CA LEU A 83 7.63 2.85 -4.50
C LEU A 83 8.24 3.36 -3.18
N ASP A 84 9.49 3.02 -2.95
CA ASP A 84 10.29 3.58 -1.88
C ASP A 84 10.86 4.95 -2.30
N GLY A 85 11.03 5.86 -1.34
CA GLY A 85 11.76 7.11 -1.52
C GLY A 85 13.23 6.92 -1.91
N SER A 86 13.79 5.72 -1.69
CA SER A 86 15.11 5.32 -2.18
C SER A 86 15.17 5.02 -3.70
N GLY A 87 14.02 4.90 -4.36
CA GLY A 87 13.91 4.55 -5.78
C GLY A 87 13.62 3.07 -6.05
N THR A 88 13.43 2.25 -5.02
CA THR A 88 13.04 0.84 -5.18
C THR A 88 11.55 0.73 -5.52
N ILE A 89 11.22 0.04 -6.62
CA ILE A 89 9.83 -0.26 -7.00
C ILE A 89 9.47 -1.65 -6.46
N TYR A 90 8.48 -1.72 -5.57
CA TYR A 90 8.06 -3.00 -4.99
C TYR A 90 7.11 -3.78 -5.90
N GLY A 91 6.17 -3.10 -6.57
CA GLY A 91 5.13 -3.74 -7.39
C GLY A 91 3.77 -3.08 -7.21
N MET A 92 2.69 -3.74 -7.64
CA MET A 92 1.33 -3.28 -7.34
C MET A 92 0.84 -3.88 -6.02
N PHE A 93 0.33 -3.01 -5.15
CA PHE A 93 -0.21 -3.36 -3.85
C PHE A 93 -1.64 -2.87 -3.72
N VAL A 94 -2.45 -3.67 -3.03
CA VAL A 94 -3.79 -3.27 -2.57
C VAL A 94 -3.73 -3.00 -1.07
N ILE A 95 -4.56 -2.08 -0.62
CA ILE A 95 -4.77 -1.83 0.81
C ILE A 95 -5.73 -2.89 1.33
N ASN A 96 -5.23 -3.80 2.17
CA ASN A 96 -6.04 -4.88 2.74
C ASN A 96 -6.76 -4.42 4.02
N SER A 97 -6.09 -3.60 4.83
CA SER A 97 -6.69 -3.03 6.04
C SER A 97 -5.99 -1.75 6.48
N VAL A 98 -6.78 -0.82 7.02
CA VAL A 98 -6.32 0.37 7.73
C VAL A 98 -6.90 0.28 9.14
N SER A 99 -6.02 0.30 10.14
CA SER A 99 -6.40 0.29 11.55
C SER A 99 -5.93 1.59 12.19
N GLU A 100 -6.81 2.26 12.91
CA GLU A 100 -6.55 3.53 13.56
C GLU A 100 -6.96 3.43 15.03
N THR A 101 -6.01 3.69 15.93
CA THR A 101 -6.21 3.69 17.37
C THR A 101 -6.04 5.10 17.90
N TYR A 102 -7.15 5.68 18.34
CA TYR A 102 -7.22 7.02 18.88
C TYR A 102 -6.97 6.98 20.39
N THR A 103 -5.93 7.68 20.84
CA THR A 103 -5.51 7.73 22.25
C THR A 103 -5.31 9.17 22.69
N GLU A 104 -5.48 9.41 23.99
CA GLU A 104 -5.38 10.74 24.61
C GLU A 104 -6.34 11.74 23.97
N PHE A 105 -7.50 11.98 24.58
CA PHE A 105 -8.50 12.88 24.01
C PHE A 105 -8.46 14.24 24.71
N PHE A 106 -8.56 15.30 23.92
CA PHE A 106 -8.84 16.64 24.41
C PHE A 106 -10.27 16.73 24.96
N ALA A 107 -10.56 17.81 25.67
CA ALA A 107 -11.88 18.07 26.26
C ALA A 107 -12.99 18.24 25.20
N ASP A 108 -12.64 18.52 23.96
CA ASP A 108 -13.54 18.61 22.80
C ASP A 108 -13.78 17.25 22.11
N GLY A 109 -13.12 16.18 22.57
CA GLY A 109 -13.21 14.83 22.00
C GLY A 109 -12.27 14.57 20.83
N ALA A 110 -11.41 15.53 20.44
CA ALA A 110 -10.37 15.29 19.44
C ALA A 110 -9.22 14.46 20.05
N ALA A 111 -8.75 13.44 19.33
CA ALA A 111 -7.57 12.68 19.76
C ALA A 111 -6.27 13.48 19.54
N MET A 112 -5.43 13.51 20.58
CA MET A 112 -4.07 14.03 20.62
C MET A 112 -3.09 13.10 19.90
N LYS A 113 -3.32 11.79 19.98
CA LYS A 113 -2.46 10.77 19.37
C LYS A 113 -3.29 9.74 18.61
N ILE A 114 -2.90 9.48 17.36
CA ILE A 114 -3.51 8.46 16.50
C ILE A 114 -2.42 7.51 16.06
N ASP A 115 -2.48 6.27 16.55
CA ASP A 115 -1.62 5.21 16.07
C ASP A 115 -2.31 4.52 14.88
N PHE A 116 -1.64 4.45 13.74
CA PHE A 116 -2.19 3.84 12.53
C PHE A 116 -1.36 2.62 12.13
N THR A 117 -2.02 1.64 11.52
CA THR A 117 -1.38 0.50 10.88
C THR A 117 -2.07 0.22 9.55
N VAL A 118 -1.31 0.24 8.47
CA VAL A 118 -1.77 -0.06 7.11
C VAL A 118 -1.14 -1.37 6.68
N SER A 119 -1.97 -2.33 6.28
CA SER A 119 -1.54 -3.60 5.72
C SER A 119 -1.78 -3.62 4.22
N LEU A 120 -0.72 -3.86 3.47
CA LEU A 120 -0.71 -3.91 2.02
C LEU A 120 -0.37 -5.33 1.58
N THR A 121 -1.06 -5.83 0.55
CA THR A 121 -0.76 -7.11 -0.07
C THR A 121 -0.42 -6.90 -1.53
N ARG A 122 0.61 -7.59 -2.02
CA ARG A 122 1.01 -7.55 -3.43
C ARG A 122 0.04 -8.34 -4.30
N VAL A 123 -0.35 -7.80 -5.45
CA VAL A 123 -1.36 -8.41 -6.35
C VAL A 123 -0.81 -8.70 -7.76
N ASP A 124 0.48 -8.47 -8.01
CA ASP A 124 1.05 -8.60 -9.36
C ASP A 124 0.97 -10.02 -9.95
N GLU A 125 0.46 -10.11 -11.18
CA GLU A 125 0.63 -11.26 -12.08
C GLU A 125 1.68 -10.93 -13.16
N SER A 126 2.96 -11.11 -12.83
CA SER A 126 4.12 -10.79 -13.70
C SER A 126 4.28 -9.30 -14.09
N LEU A 127 5.54 -8.85 -14.19
CA LEU A 127 5.90 -7.49 -14.63
C LEU A 127 5.24 -7.08 -15.96
N THR A 128 4.93 -8.03 -16.84
CA THR A 128 4.31 -7.78 -18.15
C THR A 128 2.85 -7.34 -18.03
N ALA A 129 2.10 -7.85 -17.05
CA ALA A 129 0.73 -7.39 -16.80
C ALA A 129 0.71 -5.98 -16.20
N MET A 130 1.67 -5.65 -15.31
CA MET A 130 1.81 -4.32 -14.73
C MET A 130 1.96 -3.22 -15.79
N PHE A 131 2.81 -3.42 -16.80
CA PHE A 131 2.97 -2.42 -17.88
C PHE A 131 1.68 -2.24 -18.70
N GLY A 132 0.94 -3.33 -18.94
CA GLY A 132 -0.34 -3.28 -19.65
C GLY A 132 -1.41 -2.52 -18.87
N ASP A 133 -1.50 -2.72 -17.56
CA ASP A 133 -2.51 -2.05 -16.74
C ASP A 133 -2.15 -0.59 -16.43
N ILE A 134 -0.87 -0.24 -16.28
CA ILE A 134 -0.44 1.17 -16.17
C ILE A 134 -0.77 1.94 -17.45
N GLN A 135 -0.56 1.35 -18.63
CA GLN A 135 -0.97 1.98 -19.89
C GLN A 135 -2.48 2.19 -19.96
N LYS A 136 -3.28 1.17 -19.62
CA LYS A 136 -4.75 1.31 -19.59
C LYS A 136 -5.22 2.36 -18.57
N GLN A 137 -4.57 2.42 -17.40
CA GLN A 137 -4.86 3.44 -16.39
C GLN A 137 -4.53 4.84 -16.92
N ALA A 138 -3.37 5.04 -17.53
CA ALA A 138 -2.99 6.31 -18.16
C ALA A 138 -3.97 6.71 -19.28
N ASP A 139 -4.33 5.79 -20.16
CA ASP A 139 -5.28 6.02 -21.25
C ASP A 139 -6.67 6.38 -20.72
N SER A 140 -7.13 5.74 -19.64
CA SER A 140 -8.41 6.06 -18.99
C SER A 140 -8.40 7.46 -18.36
N LEU A 141 -7.29 7.88 -17.77
CA LEU A 141 -7.13 9.22 -17.21
C LEU A 141 -7.11 10.29 -18.31
N VAL A 142 -6.38 10.04 -19.40
CA VAL A 142 -6.34 10.94 -20.57
C VAL A 142 -7.73 11.03 -21.23
N GLY A 143 -8.42 9.91 -21.41
CA GLY A 143 -9.78 9.86 -21.96
C GLY A 143 -10.80 10.64 -21.12
N ASN A 144 -10.73 10.51 -19.79
CA ASN A 144 -11.60 11.25 -18.87
C ASN A 144 -11.32 12.77 -18.89
N VAL A 145 -10.05 13.17 -18.98
CA VAL A 145 -9.65 14.58 -19.11
C VAL A 145 -10.11 15.17 -20.44
N GLN A 146 -9.94 14.43 -21.55
CA GLN A 146 -10.37 14.87 -22.88
C GLN A 146 -11.89 14.98 -22.98
N SER A 147 -12.64 14.06 -22.38
CA SER A 147 -14.11 14.13 -22.30
C SER A 147 -14.60 15.34 -21.51
N ASN A 148 -13.91 15.71 -20.41
CA ASN A 148 -14.31 16.83 -19.57
C ASN A 148 -13.93 18.19 -20.17
N ILE A 149 -12.86 18.26 -20.98
CA ILE A 149 -12.44 19.49 -21.68
C ILE A 149 -13.21 19.68 -23.00
N GLY A 150 -13.58 18.59 -23.69
CA GLY A 150 -14.36 18.64 -24.93
C GLY A 150 -15.83 19.04 -24.75
N GLY A 151 -16.35 19.05 -23.52
CA GLY A 151 -17.70 19.53 -23.19
C GLY A 151 -17.79 21.04 -22.86
N LEU A 152 -16.68 21.77 -22.96
CA LEU A 152 -16.58 23.20 -22.64
C LEU A 152 -16.49 24.11 -23.89
N PHE A 153 -16.72 23.57 -25.09
CA PHE A 153 -16.88 24.31 -26.34
C PHE A 153 -18.11 23.86 -27.12
#